data_AF-A0A2W6URB5-F1
#
_entry.id   AF-A0A2W6URB5-F1
#
_cell.length_a   1.000
_cell.length_b   1.000
_cell.length_c   1.000
_cell.angle_alpha   90.00
_cell.angle_beta   90.00
_cell.angle_gamma   90.00
#
_symmetry.space_group_name_H-M   'P 1'
#
loop_
_entity.id
_entity.type
_entity.pdbx_description
1 polymer ?
#
loop_
_entity_poly.entity_id
_entity_poly.type
_entity_poly.pdbx_seq_one_letter_code
_entity_poly.pdbx_strand_id
1 'polypeptide(L)'
;MDPELKVAFEALAQDASTWDGVGEALSTARADIDAIDVYRGAFSFAGLDLADSYAELHATVVTLLGDGAEATHAGADALRAVRDDFLRYEDIAQSELYALWQPVR
;
A
#
# COMPACT_ATOMS: atom_id res chain seq x y z
N MET A 1 -18.40 -22.53 -2.53
CA MET A 1 -17.40 -21.68 -3.21
C MET A 1 -16.66 -22.55 -4.21
N ASP A 2 -16.58 -22.08 -5.45
CA ASP A 2 -15.80 -22.70 -6.51
C ASP A 2 -14.30 -22.73 -6.12
N PRO A 3 -13.59 -23.87 -6.27
CA PRO A 3 -12.16 -23.97 -5.94
C PRO A 3 -11.30 -22.89 -6.61
N GLU A 4 -11.61 -22.51 -7.85
CA GLU A 4 -10.85 -21.49 -8.59
C GLU A 4 -11.04 -20.10 -7.98
N LEU A 5 -12.27 -19.79 -7.55
CA LEU A 5 -12.61 -18.52 -6.90
C LEU A 5 -11.91 -18.38 -5.55
N LYS A 6 -11.85 -19.48 -4.78
CA LYS A 6 -11.13 -19.52 -3.50
C LYS A 6 -9.64 -19.23 -3.69
N VAL A 7 -9.02 -19.87 -4.67
CA VAL A 7 -7.59 -19.65 -4.99
C VAL A 7 -7.33 -18.20 -5.42
N ALA A 8 -8.23 -17.61 -6.21
CA ALA A 8 -8.12 -16.21 -6.61
C ALA A 8 -8.21 -15.24 -5.41
N PHE A 9 -9.07 -15.52 -4.42
CA PHE A 9 -9.15 -14.70 -3.20
C PHE A 9 -7.93 -14.83 -2.30
N GLU A 10 -7.40 -16.04 -2.16
CA GLU A 10 -6.15 -16.27 -1.43
C GLU A 10 -5.00 -15.51 -2.11
N ALA A 11 -4.96 -15.49 -3.44
CA ALA A 11 -3.99 -14.71 -4.21
C ALA A 11 -4.15 -13.20 -3.98
N LEU A 12 -5.36 -12.65 -4.04
CA LEU A 12 -5.61 -11.22 -3.77
C LEU A 12 -5.19 -10.82 -2.35
N ALA A 13 -5.44 -11.68 -1.36
CA ALA A 13 -5.01 -11.43 0.01
C ALA A 13 -3.48 -11.47 0.14
N GLN A 14 -2.83 -12.42 -0.53
CA GLN A 14 -1.37 -12.53 -0.55
C GLN A 14 -0.72 -11.33 -1.24
N ASP A 15 -1.29 -10.87 -2.36
CA ASP A 15 -0.81 -9.69 -3.07
C ASP A 15 -0.99 -8.43 -2.21
N ALA A 16 -2.14 -8.27 -1.55
CA ALA A 16 -2.36 -7.16 -0.62
C ALA A 16 -1.34 -7.16 0.53
N SER A 17 -1.00 -8.33 1.09
CA SER A 17 0.03 -8.45 2.12
C SER A 17 1.42 -8.12 1.58
N THR A 18 1.71 -8.47 0.33
CA THR A 18 3.00 -8.18 -0.32
C THR A 18 3.16 -6.68 -0.52
N TRP A 19 2.10 -6.00 -0.99
CA TRP A 19 2.11 -4.56 -1.13
C TRP A 19 2.27 -3.87 0.23
N ASP A 20 1.56 -4.28 1.28
CA ASP A 20 1.79 -3.70 2.62
C ASP A 20 3.25 -3.83 3.07
N GLY A 21 3.89 -4.99 2.86
CA GLY A 21 5.30 -5.17 3.18
C GLY A 21 6.22 -4.23 2.39
N VAL A 22 5.89 -3.93 1.13
CA VAL A 22 6.61 -2.92 0.33
C VAL A 22 6.38 -1.51 0.89
N GLY A 23 5.14 -1.17 1.26
CA GLY A 23 4.80 0.12 1.88
C GLY A 23 5.53 0.34 3.22
N GLU A 24 5.63 -0.70 4.05
CA GLU A 24 6.40 -0.67 5.30
C GLU A 24 7.90 -0.50 5.04
N ALA A 25 8.46 -1.19 4.05
CA ALA A 25 9.86 -1.04 3.68
C ALA A 25 10.18 0.37 3.18
N LEU A 26 9.30 0.98 2.38
CA LEU A 26 9.42 2.37 1.94
C LEU A 26 9.30 3.35 3.10
N SER A 27 8.37 3.12 4.02
CA SER A 27 8.20 3.93 5.25
C SER A 27 9.44 3.87 6.14
N THR A 28 10.05 2.70 6.27
CA THR A 28 11.31 2.51 7.00
C THR A 28 12.46 3.24 6.33
N ALA A 29 12.62 3.07 5.02
CA ALA A 29 13.65 3.78 4.25
C ALA A 29 13.50 5.30 4.34
N ARG A 30 12.26 5.81 4.32
CA ARG A 30 11.97 7.23 4.53
C ARG A 30 12.46 7.67 5.91
N ALA A 31 12.13 6.94 6.96
CA ALA A 31 12.55 7.28 8.32
C ALA A 31 14.08 7.27 8.47
N ASP A 32 14.75 6.29 7.88
CA ASP A 32 16.22 6.19 7.89
C ASP A 32 16.86 7.39 7.17
N ILE A 33 16.31 7.83 6.04
CA ILE A 33 16.82 8.99 5.30
C ILE A 33 16.50 10.30 6.03
N ASP A 34 15.28 10.44 6.57
CA ASP A 34 14.87 11.63 7.34
C ASP A 34 15.75 11.84 8.58
N ALA A 35 16.27 10.76 9.16
CA ALA A 35 17.23 10.80 10.26
C ALA A 35 18.66 11.25 9.86
N ILE A 36 18.96 11.37 8.56
CA ILE A 36 20.25 11.88 8.08
C ILE A 36 20.26 13.40 8.23
N ASP A 37 20.82 13.88 9.35
CA ASP A 37 21.07 15.31 9.57
C ASP A 37 22.41 15.72 8.95
N VAL A 38 22.36 16.55 7.91
CA VAL A 38 23.56 17.17 7.33
C VAL A 38 23.57 18.64 7.69
N TYR A 39 24.34 18.96 8.72
CA TYR A 39 24.55 20.33 9.16
C TYR A 39 25.22 21.17 8.06
N ARG A 40 24.70 22.38 7.81
CA ARG A 40 25.21 23.29 6.77
C ARG A 40 26.71 23.61 6.93
N GLY A 41 27.23 23.64 8.16
CA GLY A 41 28.66 23.84 8.43
C GLY A 41 29.54 22.61 8.21
N ALA A 42 28.97 21.45 7.85
CA ALA A 42 29.72 20.33 7.29
C ALA A 42 30.25 20.64 5.88
N PHE A 43 29.64 21.62 5.20
CA PHE A 43 30.12 22.14 3.93
C PHE A 43 31.07 23.32 4.17
N SER A 44 32.17 23.37 3.40
CA SER A 44 33.04 24.55 3.38
C SER A 44 32.29 25.78 2.86
N PHE A 45 32.77 26.99 3.16
CA PHE A 45 32.20 28.26 2.68
C PHE A 45 31.98 28.31 1.15
N ALA A 46 32.83 27.63 0.36
CA ALA A 46 32.69 27.55 -1.10
C ALA A 46 31.63 26.52 -1.56
N GLY A 47 31.05 25.75 -0.64
CA GLY A 47 30.08 24.69 -0.90
C GLY A 47 28.69 24.97 -0.32
N LEU A 48 28.35 26.23 -0.02
CA LEU A 48 27.03 26.58 0.51
C LEU A 48 25.91 26.25 -0.50
N ASP A 49 26.13 26.48 -1.79
CA ASP A 49 25.19 26.09 -2.85
C ASP A 49 24.99 24.57 -2.91
N LEU A 50 26.03 23.80 -2.57
CA LEU A 50 25.95 22.34 -2.48
C LEU A 50 25.16 21.89 -1.24
N ALA A 51 25.26 22.61 -0.13
CA ALA A 51 24.47 22.34 1.06
C ALA A 51 22.96 22.54 0.78
N ASP A 52 22.62 23.63 0.09
CA ASP A 52 21.24 23.95 -0.23
C ASP A 52 20.67 22.94 -1.27
N SER A 53 21.48 22.55 -2.27
CA SER A 53 21.11 21.50 -3.24
C SER A 53 20.93 20.12 -2.59
N TYR A 54 21.78 19.79 -1.61
CA TYR A 54 21.64 18.54 -0.84
C TYR A 54 20.35 18.53 -0.03
N ALA A 55 20.01 19.64 0.63
CA ALA A 55 18.77 19.76 1.40
C ALA A 55 17.52 19.61 0.51
N GLU A 56 17.54 20.18 -0.69
CA GLU A 56 16.45 20.02 -1.67
C GLU A 56 16.32 18.55 -2.14
N LEU A 57 17.44 17.90 -2.45
CA LEU A 57 17.44 16.49 -2.85
C LEU A 57 16.97 15.57 -1.71
N HIS A 58 17.44 15.83 -0.48
CA HIS A 58 17.02 15.11 0.71
C HIS A 58 15.50 15.19 0.91
N ALA A 59 14.94 16.40 0.90
CA ALA A 59 13.50 16.62 1.00
C ALA A 59 12.71 15.93 -0.12
N THR A 60 13.24 15.97 -1.35
CA THR A 60 12.62 15.31 -2.52
C THR A 60 12.57 13.79 -2.32
N VAL A 61 13.67 13.17 -1.88
CA VAL A 61 13.73 11.72 -1.64
C VAL A 61 12.80 11.30 -0.51
N VAL A 62 12.78 12.05 0.61
CA VAL A 62 11.87 11.78 1.74
C VAL A 62 10.40 11.84 1.27
N THR A 63 10.06 12.82 0.43
CA THR A 63 8.71 12.96 -0.13
C THR A 63 8.36 11.77 -1.04
N LEU A 64 9.24 11.44 -2.00
CA LEU A 64 9.00 10.32 -2.93
C LEU A 64 8.80 8.98 -2.22
N LEU A 65 9.58 8.71 -1.15
CA LEU A 65 9.42 7.50 -0.37
C LEU A 65 8.11 7.50 0.44
N GLY A 66 7.69 8.65 0.96
CA GLY A 66 6.41 8.82 1.63
C GLY A 66 5.23 8.56 0.69
N ASP A 67 5.22 9.22 -0.46
CA ASP A 67 4.18 9.06 -1.49
C ASP A 67 4.12 7.62 -1.99
N GLY A 68 5.28 6.99 -2.21
CA GLY A 68 5.37 5.59 -2.62
C GLY A 68 4.80 4.62 -1.57
N ALA A 69 5.09 4.85 -0.29
CA ALA A 69 4.53 4.05 0.80
C ALA A 69 2.99 4.18 0.85
N GLU A 70 2.48 5.41 0.80
CA GLU A 70 1.03 5.67 0.80
C GLU A 70 0.33 5.03 -0.40
N ALA A 71 0.85 5.20 -1.61
CA ALA A 71 0.29 4.60 -2.82
C ALA A 71 0.25 3.07 -2.73
N THR A 72 1.26 2.47 -2.11
CA THR A 72 1.36 1.03 -1.96
C THR A 72 0.32 0.49 -0.97
N HIS A 73 0.17 1.13 0.20
CA HIS A 73 -0.88 0.78 1.15
C HIS A 73 -2.29 0.97 0.57
N ALA A 74 -2.51 2.06 -0.17
CA ALA A 74 -3.77 2.28 -0.88
C ALA A 74 -4.07 1.16 -1.90
N GLY A 75 -3.03 0.67 -2.59
CA GLY A 75 -3.15 -0.49 -3.48
C GLY A 75 -3.53 -1.77 -2.74
N ALA A 76 -2.91 -2.04 -1.59
CA ALA A 76 -3.27 -3.18 -0.74
C ALA A 76 -4.72 -3.10 -0.24
N ASP A 77 -5.17 -1.92 0.17
CA ASP A 77 -6.55 -1.68 0.60
C ASP A 77 -7.56 -1.84 -0.53
N ALA A 78 -7.21 -1.42 -1.75
CA ALA A 78 -8.04 -1.66 -2.93
C ALA A 78 -8.21 -3.15 -3.22
N LEU A 79 -7.14 -3.96 -3.11
CA LEU A 79 -7.22 -5.42 -3.29
C LEU A 79 -8.12 -6.07 -2.24
N ARG A 80 -8.06 -5.61 -0.99
CA ARG A 80 -8.97 -6.07 0.09
C ARG A 80 -10.41 -5.69 -0.19
N ALA A 81 -10.66 -4.44 -0.61
CA ALA A 81 -11.99 -3.98 -0.97
C ALA A 81 -12.59 -4.81 -2.11
N VAL A 82 -11.81 -5.11 -3.15
CA VAL A 82 -12.24 -5.98 -4.26
C VAL A 82 -12.63 -7.36 -3.74
N ARG A 83 -11.79 -7.99 -2.89
CA ARG A 83 -12.11 -9.28 -2.27
C ARG A 83 -13.42 -9.23 -1.47
N ASP A 84 -13.58 -8.21 -0.64
CA ASP A 84 -14.72 -8.07 0.26
C ASP A 84 -16.03 -7.78 -0.50
N ASP A 85 -15.96 -7.03 -1.60
CA ASP A 85 -17.09 -6.81 -2.49
C ASP A 85 -17.53 -8.12 -3.15
N PHE A 86 -16.59 -8.93 -3.65
CA PHE A 86 -16.92 -10.22 -4.24
C PHE A 86 -17.57 -11.19 -3.23
N LEU A 87 -17.02 -11.30 -2.01
CA LEU A 87 -17.62 -12.13 -0.95
C LEU A 87 -19.07 -11.71 -0.66
N ARG A 88 -19.32 -10.40 -0.60
CA ARG A 88 -20.66 -9.85 -0.37
C ARG A 88 -21.64 -10.25 -1.48
N TYR A 89 -21.20 -10.18 -2.75
CA TYR A 89 -22.05 -10.56 -3.88
C TYR A 89 -22.29 -12.07 -3.97
N GLU A 90 -21.32 -12.91 -3.60
CA GLU A 90 -21.53 -14.37 -3.48
C GLU A 90 -22.58 -14.70 -2.42
N ASP A 91 -22.51 -14.06 -1.25
CA ASP A 91 -23.48 -14.27 -0.16
C ASP A 91 -24.90 -13.85 -0.57
N ILE A 92 -25.03 -12.72 -1.28
CA ILE A 92 -26.31 -12.25 -1.83
C ILE A 92 -26.86 -13.25 -2.85
N ALA A 93 -26.03 -13.68 -3.82
CA ALA A 93 -26.46 -14.62 -4.84
C ALA A 93 -26.89 -15.97 -4.24
N GLN A 94 -26.16 -16.49 -3.25
CA GLN A 94 -26.56 -17.70 -2.52
C GLN A 94 -27.87 -17.50 -1.76
N SER A 95 -28.05 -16.36 -1.09
CA SER A 95 -29.25 -16.06 -0.31
C SER A 95 -30.50 -15.92 -1.19
N GLU A 96 -30.38 -15.27 -2.36
CA GLU A 96 -31.45 -15.14 -3.33
C GLU A 96 -31.83 -16.49 -3.95
N LEU A 97 -30.84 -17.32 -4.31
CA LEU A 97 -31.08 -18.70 -4.76
C LEU A 97 -31.77 -19.50 -3.66
N TYR A 98 -31.30 -19.45 -2.42
CA TYR A 98 -31.96 -20.15 -1.31
C TYR A 98 -33.41 -19.71 -1.13
N ALA A 99 -33.69 -18.41 -1.21
CA ALA A 99 -35.05 -17.88 -1.11
C ALA A 99 -35.96 -18.37 -2.25
N LEU A 100 -35.42 -18.49 -3.47
CA LEU A 100 -36.16 -18.97 -4.65
C LEU A 100 -36.50 -20.47 -4.58
N TRP A 101 -35.68 -21.25 -3.86
CA TRP A 101 -35.83 -22.70 -3.69
C TRP A 101 -36.59 -23.09 -2.41
N GLN A 102 -36.96 -22.15 -1.54
CA GLN A 102 -37.84 -22.46 -0.41
C GLN A 102 -39.26 -22.72 -0.94
N PRO A 103 -39.87 -23.88 -0.63
CA PRO A 103 -41.23 -24.16 -1.05
C PRO A 103 -42.17 -23.17 -0.37
N VAL A 104 -42.99 -22.48 -1.16
CA VAL A 104 -44.03 -21.58 -0.67
C VAL A 104 -44.93 -22.39 0.27
N ARG A 105 -44.99 -21.99 1.54
CA ARG A 105 -45.98 -22.51 2.50
C ARG A 105 -47.31 -21.79 2.34
#